data_AF-A0A6A7FZV7-F1
#
_entry.id   AF-A0A6A7FZV7-F1
#
_cell.length_a   1.000
_cell.length_b   1.000
_cell.length_c   1.000
_cell.angle_alpha   90.00
_cell.angle_beta   90.00
_cell.angle_gamma   90.00
#
_symmetry.space_group_name_H-M   'P 1'
#
loop_
_entity.id
_entity.type
_entity.pdbx_description
1 polymer ?
#
loop_
_entity_poly.entity_id
_entity_poly.type
_entity_poly.pdbx_seq_one_letter_code
_entity_poly.pdbx_strand_id
1 'polypeptide(L)'
;MDTHKYYIVTATAPVNIAVIKYWGKRDEHLILPLNDSISFTLSQSQLCATTTACISPAFTHDAFWLNGKEESFQNPRIQNCLKEIRCRGKKRSTDGASGGDDRTSWRVHICSCNNFPSAAGLA
;
A
#
# COMPACT_ATOMS: atom_id res chain seq x y z
N MET A 1 8.40 -3.28 32.09
CA MET A 1 8.86 -2.85 30.76
C MET A 1 7.75 -3.23 29.79
N ASP A 2 6.91 -2.27 29.40
CA ASP A 2 5.82 -2.53 28.47
C ASP A 2 6.39 -2.89 27.10
N THR A 3 6.21 -4.14 26.68
CA THR A 3 6.44 -4.57 25.31
C THR A 3 5.35 -3.97 24.44
N HIS A 4 5.63 -2.84 23.78
CA HIS A 4 4.69 -2.26 22.84
C HIS A 4 4.32 -3.30 21.78
N LYS A 5 3.04 -3.68 21.75
CA LYS A 5 2.51 -4.64 20.78
C LYS A 5 2.57 -4.00 19.39
N TYR A 6 3.23 -4.67 18.45
CA TYR A 6 3.24 -4.27 17.05
C TYR A 6 3.12 -5.49 16.13
N TYR A 7 2.59 -5.27 14.94
CA TYR A 7 2.59 -6.26 13.86
C TYR A 7 3.26 -5.63 12.65
N ILE A 8 4.28 -6.31 12.13
CA ILE A 8 5.08 -5.85 11.01
C ILE A 8 5.08 -6.90 9.91
N VAL A 9 4.91 -6.45 8.67
CA VAL A 9 4.97 -7.30 7.47
C VAL A 9 5.75 -6.56 6.40
N THR A 10 6.66 -7.28 5.74
CA THR A 10 7.41 -6.79 4.59
C THR A 10 7.01 -7.60 3.36
N ALA A 11 6.77 -6.91 2.25
CA ALA A 11 6.48 -7.52 0.96
C ALA A 11 7.24 -6.82 -0.16
N THR A 12 7.50 -7.55 -1.23
CA THR A 12 8.09 -7.02 -2.47
C THR A 12 7.06 -7.08 -3.59
N ALA A 13 7.05 -6.07 -4.46
CA ALA A 13 6.18 -6.01 -5.63
C ALA A 13 6.98 -5.70 -6.90
N PRO A 14 6.76 -6.41 -8.02
CA PRO A 14 7.43 -6.18 -9.29
C PRO A 14 6.89 -4.96 -10.03
N VAL A 15 7.73 -4.40 -10.91
CA VAL A 15 7.31 -3.45 -11.95
C VAL A 15 6.62 -4.20 -13.10
N ASN A 16 5.72 -3.54 -13.82
CA ASN A 16 5.11 -4.07 -15.05
C ASN A 16 5.32 -3.12 -16.23
N ILE A 17 5.31 -3.65 -17.46
CA ILE A 17 5.37 -2.88 -18.70
C ILE A 17 4.14 -3.19 -19.55
N ALA A 18 3.35 -2.16 -19.86
CA ALA A 18 2.15 -2.28 -20.69
C ALA A 18 2.50 -2.54 -22.18
N VAL A 19 1.97 -3.62 -22.73
CA VAL A 19 1.96 -3.93 -24.18
C VAL A 19 0.69 -3.44 -24.88
N ILE A 20 -0.44 -3.43 -24.17
CA ILE A 20 -1.65 -2.65 -24.52
C ILE A 20 -1.81 -1.57 -23.45
N LYS A 21 -1.88 -0.31 -23.88
CA LYS A 21 -1.72 0.85 -23.00
C LYS A 21 -2.99 1.18 -22.22
N TYR A 22 -2.82 1.47 -20.93
CA TYR A 22 -3.76 2.24 -20.15
C TYR A 22 -3.56 3.73 -20.48
N TRP A 23 -4.54 4.36 -21.14
CA TRP A 23 -4.44 5.78 -21.48
C TRP A 23 -5.81 6.45 -21.49
N GLY A 24 -6.05 7.29 -20.47
CA GLY A 24 -7.32 7.99 -20.26
C GLY A 24 -8.25 7.30 -19.27
N LYS A 25 -9.05 8.11 -18.57
CA LYS A 25 -9.96 7.67 -17.52
C LYS A 25 -11.37 8.10 -17.85
N ARG A 26 -12.33 7.19 -17.68
CA ARG A 26 -13.76 7.55 -17.68
C ARG A 26 -14.25 8.02 -16.31
N ASP A 27 -13.55 7.63 -15.25
CA ASP A 27 -13.81 8.08 -13.88
C ASP A 27 -12.48 8.31 -13.17
N GLU A 28 -12.21 9.56 -12.78
CA GLU A 28 -10.96 9.92 -12.09
C GLU A 28 -10.94 9.56 -10.60
N HIS A 29 -12.11 9.54 -9.95
CA HIS A 29 -12.24 9.26 -8.52
C HIS A 29 -12.05 7.77 -8.25
N LEU A 30 -12.67 6.91 -9.06
CA LEU A 30 -12.53 5.46 -9.00
C LEU A 30 -11.34 4.91 -9.80
N ILE A 31 -10.70 5.75 -10.63
CA ILE A 31 -9.58 5.38 -11.52
C ILE A 31 -10.01 4.31 -12.54
N LEU A 32 -11.21 4.47 -13.13
CA LEU A 32 -11.72 3.52 -14.14
C LEU A 32 -11.21 3.89 -15.54
N PRO A 33 -10.61 2.93 -16.27
CA PRO A 33 -10.08 3.18 -17.60
C PRO A 33 -11.16 3.35 -18.68
N LEU A 34 -10.77 4.00 -19.78
CA LEU A 34 -11.54 3.98 -21.03
C LEU A 34 -11.46 2.63 -21.75
N ASN A 35 -10.34 1.93 -21.64
CA ASN A 35 -10.06 0.68 -22.33
C ASN A 35 -9.27 -0.30 -21.46
N ASP A 36 -9.36 -1.58 -21.79
CA ASP A 36 -8.52 -2.60 -21.16
C ASP A 36 -7.04 -2.38 -21.51
N SER A 37 -6.16 -2.83 -20.61
CA SER A 37 -4.71 -2.81 -20.79
C SER A 37 -4.13 -4.18 -20.50
N ILE A 38 -3.04 -4.52 -21.16
CA ILE A 38 -2.29 -5.76 -20.95
C ILE A 38 -0.84 -5.37 -20.70
N SER A 39 -0.24 -5.95 -19.67
CA SER A 39 1.16 -5.73 -19.30
C SER A 39 1.85 -7.05 -19.01
N PHE A 40 3.17 -7.09 -19.16
CA PHE A 40 3.98 -8.16 -18.61
C PHE A 40 4.67 -7.70 -17.33
N THR A 41 4.84 -8.63 -16.39
CA THR A 41 5.48 -8.39 -15.11
C THR A 41 6.99 -8.64 -15.23
N LEU A 42 7.79 -7.70 -14.75
CA LEU A 42 9.25 -7.83 -14.72
C LEU A 42 9.72 -8.69 -13.56
N SER A 43 10.91 -9.28 -13.70
CA SER A 43 11.53 -10.04 -12.62
C SER A 43 11.87 -9.13 -11.44
N GLN A 44 11.50 -9.56 -10.24
CA GLN A 44 11.83 -8.85 -8.99
C GLN A 44 13.33 -8.88 -8.67
N SER A 45 14.11 -9.75 -9.32
CA SER A 45 15.58 -9.73 -9.22
C SER A 45 16.20 -8.49 -9.86
N GLN A 46 15.45 -7.80 -10.73
CA GLN A 46 15.91 -6.60 -11.43
C GLN A 46 15.25 -5.35 -10.86
N LEU A 47 13.90 -5.27 -10.91
CA LEU A 47 13.16 -4.07 -10.56
C LEU A 47 11.98 -4.42 -9.63
N CYS A 48 12.00 -3.88 -8.42
CA CYS A 48 10.94 -4.06 -7.44
C CYS A 48 10.84 -2.89 -6.46
N ALA A 49 9.67 -2.79 -5.84
CA ALA A 49 9.46 -1.99 -4.64
C ALA A 49 9.37 -2.92 -3.43
N THR A 50 10.12 -2.61 -2.37
CA THR A 50 10.04 -3.30 -1.07
C THR A 50 9.30 -2.40 -0.10
N THR A 51 8.21 -2.89 0.48
CA THR A 51 7.37 -2.12 1.41
C THR A 51 7.18 -2.88 2.71
N THR A 52 7.45 -2.19 3.81
CA THR A 52 7.23 -2.67 5.17
C THR A 52 6.11 -1.86 5.81
N ALA A 53 5.06 -2.54 6.26
CA ALA A 53 3.95 -1.93 6.99
C ALA A 53 3.96 -2.42 8.44
N CYS A 54 3.85 -1.49 9.38
CA CYS A 54 3.78 -1.76 10.81
C CYS A 54 2.52 -1.12 11.40
N ILE A 55 1.77 -1.86 12.23
CA ILE A 55 0.66 -1.33 13.02
C ILE A 55 0.96 -1.46 14.51
N SER A 56 0.56 -0.48 15.31
CA SER A 56 0.73 -0.48 16.76
C SER A 56 -0.31 0.43 17.41
N PRO A 57 -0.82 0.11 18.62
CA PRO A 57 -1.69 1.03 19.36
C PRO A 57 -0.89 2.22 19.93
N ALA A 58 0.46 2.15 19.94
CA ALA A 58 1.32 3.24 20.38
C ALA A 58 1.47 4.36 19.32
N PHE A 59 1.09 4.11 18.07
CA PHE A 59 1.17 5.09 17.01
C PHE A 59 -0.01 6.07 17.09
N THR A 60 0.28 7.38 17.02
CA THR A 60 -0.71 8.45 17.16
C THR A 60 -1.36 8.85 15.84
N HIS A 61 -0.68 8.61 14.71
CA HIS A 61 -1.14 8.95 13.36
C HIS A 61 -0.63 7.94 12.33
N ASP A 62 -1.24 7.94 11.14
CA ASP A 62 -0.76 7.15 10.00
C ASP A 62 0.40 7.91 9.32
N ALA A 63 1.50 7.22 8.99
CA ALA A 63 2.71 7.83 8.43
C ALA A 63 3.32 6.98 7.31
N PHE A 64 3.95 7.64 6.33
CA PHE A 64 4.49 6.99 5.13
C PHE A 64 5.85 7.60 4.76
N TRP A 65 6.83 6.73 4.52
CA TRP A 65 8.15 7.10 4.01
C TRP A 65 8.38 6.40 2.68
N LEU A 66 8.83 7.17 1.68
CA LEU A 66 9.26 6.67 0.38
C LEU A 66 10.73 7.03 0.17
N ASN A 67 11.58 6.03 -0.05
CA ASN A 67 13.03 6.21 -0.24
C ASN A 67 13.67 7.05 0.89
N GLY A 68 13.25 6.80 2.14
CA GLY A 68 13.77 7.47 3.33
C GLY A 68 13.21 8.88 3.60
N LYS A 69 12.39 9.42 2.69
CA LYS A 69 11.73 10.72 2.87
C LYS A 69 10.28 10.53 3.30
N GLU A 70 9.86 11.29 4.31
CA GLU A 70 8.47 11.30 4.73
C GLU A 70 7.60 11.97 3.66
N GLU A 71 6.51 11.31 3.30
CA GLU A 71 5.57 11.77 2.28
C GLU A 71 4.18 11.94 2.89
N SER A 72 3.41 12.88 2.33
CA SER A 72 2.10 13.23 2.89
C SER A 72 1.13 12.05 2.83
N PHE A 73 0.66 11.62 4.00
CA PHE A 73 -0.41 10.63 4.11
C PHE A 73 -1.78 11.19 3.67
N GLN A 74 -1.89 12.50 3.40
CA GLN A 74 -3.13 13.15 2.94
C GLN A 74 -3.42 12.93 1.44
N ASN A 75 -2.57 12.20 0.73
CA ASN A 75 -2.83 11.85 -0.67
C ASN A 75 -4.15 11.04 -0.78
N PRO A 76 -5.15 11.49 -1.56
CA PRO A 76 -6.44 10.80 -1.68
C PRO A 76 -6.32 9.34 -2.12
N ARG A 77 -5.31 8.98 -2.90
CA ARG A 77 -5.08 7.60 -3.34
C ARG A 77 -4.65 6.69 -2.19
N ILE A 78 -3.75 7.18 -1.33
CA ILE A 78 -3.28 6.45 -0.15
C ILE A 78 -4.44 6.28 0.84
N GLN A 79 -5.20 7.35 1.08
CA GLN A 79 -6.39 7.35 1.94
C GLN A 79 -7.44 6.34 1.47
N ASN A 80 -7.78 6.36 0.17
CA ASN A 80 -8.74 5.42 -0.40
C ASN A 80 -8.25 3.97 -0.29
N CYS A 81 -6.97 3.71 -0.55
CA CYS A 81 -6.37 2.38 -0.40
C CYS A 81 -6.46 1.88 1.05
N LEU A 82 -6.01 2.68 2.02
CA LEU A 82 -6.03 2.29 3.43
C LEU A 82 -7.46 2.11 3.96
N LYS A 83 -8.40 2.97 3.54
CA LYS A 83 -9.82 2.86 3.89
C LYS A 83 -10.39 1.51 3.45
N GLU A 84 -10.15 1.10 2.20
CA GLU A 84 -10.64 -0.19 1.68
C GLU A 84 -9.97 -1.39 2.35
N ILE A 85 -8.66 -1.31 2.64
CA ILE A 85 -7.96 -2.35 3.40
C ILE A 85 -8.57 -2.51 4.80
N ARG A 86 -8.77 -1.41 5.53
CA ARG A 86 -9.40 -1.43 6.87
C ARG A 86 -10.84 -1.96 6.80
N CYS A 87 -11.63 -1.54 5.81
CA CYS A 87 -13.00 -2.02 5.59
C CYS A 87 -13.06 -3.55 5.40
N ARG A 88 -12.18 -4.09 4.54
CA ARG A 88 -12.06 -5.55 4.31
C ARG A 88 -11.55 -6.30 5.54
N GLY A 89 -10.62 -5.70 6.27
CA GLY A 89 -10.12 -6.23 7.56
C GLY A 89 -11.25 -6.40 8.57
N LYS A 90 -12.09 -5.36 8.75
CA LYS A 90 -13.24 -5.40 9.67
C LYS A 90 -14.23 -6.52 9.34
N LYS A 91 -14.60 -6.67 8.06
CA LYS A 91 -15.50 -7.73 7.61
C LYS A 91 -14.96 -9.13 7.91
N ARG A 92 -13.65 -9.34 7.72
CA ARG A 92 -13.01 -10.64 8.04
C ARG A 92 -12.99 -10.92 9.55
N SER A 93 -12.85 -9.90 10.38
CA SER A 93 -12.87 -10.03 11.85
C SER A 93 -14.28 -10.30 12.40
N THR A 94 -15.35 -9.90 11.71
CA THR A 94 -16.74 -10.17 12.14
C THR A 94 -17.22 -11.58 11.78
N ASP A 95 -16.67 -12.19 10.72
CA ASP A 95 -17.13 -13.49 10.21
C ASP A 95 -16.47 -14.69 10.91
N GLY A 96 -15.49 -14.47 11.79
CA GLY A 96 -14.76 -15.51 12.51
C GLY A 96 -14.40 -15.11 13.93
N ALA A 97 -15.25 -15.46 14.89
CA ALA A 97 -15.00 -15.46 16.34
C ALA A 97 -14.60 -14.10 17.00
N SER A 98 -15.60 -13.58 17.72
CA SER A 98 -15.55 -12.64 18.85
C SER A 98 -14.28 -12.68 19.73
N GLY A 99 -13.71 -11.51 19.99
CA GLY A 99 -12.84 -11.25 21.16
C GLY A 99 -11.45 -10.64 20.88
N GLY A 100 -11.06 -10.49 19.61
CA GLY A 100 -9.78 -9.87 19.26
C GLY A 100 -9.81 -8.34 19.31
N ASP A 101 -8.79 -7.74 19.91
CA ASP A 101 -8.40 -6.32 19.82
C ASP A 101 -8.62 -5.80 18.37
N ASP A 102 -9.39 -4.73 18.17
CA ASP A 102 -9.67 -4.19 16.82
C ASP A 102 -8.42 -3.52 16.24
N ARG A 103 -7.52 -4.35 15.71
CA ARG A 103 -6.28 -3.93 15.06
C ARG A 103 -6.51 -3.11 13.80
N THR A 104 -7.71 -3.13 13.23
CA THR A 104 -8.01 -2.35 12.02
C THR A 104 -8.12 -0.86 12.31
N SER A 105 -8.38 -0.51 13.58
CA SER A 105 -8.41 0.87 14.08
C SER A 105 -7.02 1.44 14.38
N TRP A 106 -6.01 0.57 14.52
CA TRP A 106 -4.65 0.99 14.84
C TRP A 106 -4.03 1.79 13.70
N ARG A 107 -3.12 2.69 14.07
CA ARG A 107 -2.39 3.49 13.11
C ARG A 107 -1.29 2.68 12.45
N VAL A 108 -0.96 3.06 11.22
CA VAL A 108 0.01 2.36 10.37
C VAL A 108 1.18 3.26 10.03
N HIS A 109 2.38 2.75 10.22
CA HIS A 109 3.62 3.33 9.70
C HIS A 109 4.09 2.46 8.53
N ILE A 110 4.31 3.08 7.36
CA ILE A 110 4.68 2.38 6.13
C ILE A 110 6.01 2.94 5.64
N CYS A 111 7.02 2.10 5.47
CA CYS A 111 8.27 2.47 4.83
C CYS A 111 8.42 1.69 3.52
N SER A 112 8.66 2.39 2.42
CA SER A 112 8.83 1.80 1.10
C SER A 112 10.10 2.30 0.44
N CYS A 113 10.79 1.40 -0.27
CA CYS A 113 11.91 1.74 -1.14
C CYS A 113 11.78 1.05 -2.49
N ASN A 114 12.28 1.71 -3.54
CA ASN A 114 12.44 1.10 -4.86
C ASN A 114 13.93 0.93 -5.19
N ASN A 115 14.25 -0.09 -5.97
CA ASN A 115 15.63 -0.37 -6.40
C ASN A 115 15.93 0.16 -7.81
N PHE A 116 15.06 1.00 -8.36
CA PHE A 116 15.20 1.62 -9.67
C PHE A 116 15.33 3.16 -9.55
N PRO A 117 16.07 3.82 -10.44
CA PRO A 117 16.29 5.26 -10.33
C PRO A 117 14.95 6.00 -10.46
N SER A 118 14.62 6.87 -9.49
CA SER A 118 13.35 7.60 -9.50
C SER A 118 13.17 8.52 -10.73
N ALA A 119 14.26 8.85 -11.43
CA ALA A 119 14.26 9.63 -12.67
C ALA A 119 14.24 8.77 -13.95
N ALA A 120 14.20 7.43 -13.86
CA ALA A 120 14.28 6.54 -15.02
C ALA A 120 12.98 6.46 -15.85
N GLY A 121 11.90 7.13 -15.44
CA GLY A 121 10.60 7.06 -16.12
C GLY A 121 9.92 5.69 -16.01
N LEU A 122 10.38 4.86 -15.06
CA LEU A 122 9.76 3.59 -14.72
C LEU A 122 8.60 3.84 -13.74
N ALA A 123 7.45 3.25 -14.06
CA ALA A 123 6.26 3.29 -13.21
C ALA A 123 6.35 2.32 -12.04
#